data_AF-A0A7X7C202-F1
#
_entry.id   AF-A0A7X7C202-F1
#
_cell.length_a   1.000
_cell.length_b   1.000
_cell.length_c   1.000
_cell.angle_alpha   90.00
_cell.angle_beta   90.00
_cell.angle_gamma   90.00
#
_symmetry.space_group_name_H-M   'P 1'
#
loop_
_entity.id
_entity.type
_entity.pdbx_description
1 polymer ?
#
loop_
_entity_poly.entity_id
_entity_poly.type
_entity_poly.pdbx_seq_one_letter_code
_entity_poly.pdbx_strand_id
1 'polypeptide(L)'
;SMEFTKTEHNFGTIKEEMGAVTTQFEFTNKGDSPLIIQRVAASCGCTTPSYTREPILPGKDGVITVQYSTVRRPGAFNKTIRVYSNVPDTVYVLTIKGNVTPKK
;
A
#
# COMPACT_ATOMS: atom_id res chain seq x y z
N SER A 1 -13.10 1.39 12.89
CA SER A 1 -12.68 1.84 11.55
C SER A 1 -11.16 1.88 11.51
N MET A 2 -10.57 1.78 10.32
CA MET A 2 -9.13 1.96 10.10
C MET A 2 -8.83 3.44 9.85
N GLU A 3 -7.81 3.99 10.51
CA GLU A 3 -7.32 5.35 10.27
C GLU A 3 -5.84 5.29 9.88
N PHE A 4 -5.50 5.76 8.68
CA PHE A 4 -4.13 5.75 8.17
C PHE A 4 -3.39 7.03 8.50
N THR A 5 -2.09 6.91 8.80
CA THR A 5 -1.19 8.07 8.96
C THR A 5 -0.98 8.83 7.66
N LYS A 6 -1.02 8.11 6.53
CA LYS A 6 -1.03 8.65 5.17
C LYS A 6 -1.76 7.69 4.24
N THR A 7 -2.34 8.20 3.17
CA THR A 7 -2.97 7.38 2.12
C THR A 7 -2.27 7.50 0.76
N GLU A 8 -1.26 8.38 0.65
CA GLU A 8 -0.47 8.55 -0.55
C GLU A 8 1.03 8.49 -0.23
N HIS A 9 1.81 7.90 -1.13
CA HIS A 9 3.26 8.02 -1.13
C HIS A 9 3.80 8.34 -2.53
N ASN A 10 4.62 9.38 -2.64
CA ASN A 10 5.33 9.72 -3.86
C ASN A 10 6.80 9.34 -3.73
N PHE A 11 7.26 8.40 -4.56
CA PHE A 11 8.66 8.00 -4.64
C PHE A 11 9.54 9.03 -5.38
N GLY A 12 8.93 10.04 -6.01
CA GLY A 12 9.64 11.01 -6.84
C GLY A 12 10.22 10.34 -8.08
N THR A 13 11.42 10.74 -8.46
CA THR A 13 12.17 10.15 -9.59
C THR A 13 13.09 9.06 -9.08
N ILE A 14 12.90 7.83 -9.58
CA ILE A 14 13.65 6.63 -9.18
C ILE A 14 14.27 5.94 -10.39
N LYS A 15 15.35 5.18 -10.19
CA LYS A 15 16.03 4.48 -11.30
C LYS A 15 15.45 3.10 -11.53
N GLU A 16 15.35 2.68 -12.79
CA GLU A 16 15.01 1.30 -13.16
C GLU A 16 15.97 0.27 -12.53
N GLU A 17 17.25 0.64 -12.35
CA GLU A 17 18.29 -0.20 -11.73
C GLU A 17 17.99 -0.60 -10.28
N MET A 18 17.12 0.13 -9.58
CA MET A 18 16.72 -0.22 -8.22
C MET A 18 15.98 -1.57 -8.15
N GLY A 19 15.40 -2.02 -9.27
CA GLY A 19 14.61 -3.25 -9.37
C GLY A 19 13.23 -3.15 -8.71
N ALA A 20 13.16 -2.58 -7.52
CA ALA A 20 11.93 -2.28 -6.81
C ALA A 20 12.10 -1.13 -5.80
N VAL A 21 10.98 -0.54 -5.40
CA VAL A 21 10.87 0.41 -4.27
C VAL A 21 9.74 -0.01 -3.35
N THR A 22 9.85 0.31 -2.07
CA THR A 22 8.90 -0.12 -1.04
C THR A 22 8.49 1.05 -0.16
N THR A 23 7.22 1.09 0.25
CA THR A 23 6.71 2.03 1.24
C THR A 23 5.76 1.33 2.19
N GLN A 24 5.61 1.88 3.39
CA GLN A 24 4.68 1.39 4.40
C GLN A 24 3.57 2.41 4.63
N PHE A 25 2.36 1.90 4.80
CA PHE A 25 1.17 2.61 5.23
C PHE A 25 0.75 2.05 6.58
N GLU A 26 1.01 2.82 7.62
CA GLU A 26 0.61 2.49 8.99
C GLU A 26 -0.81 2.98 9.24
N PHE A 27 -1.55 2.21 10.01
CA PHE A 27 -2.90 2.56 10.43
C PHE A 27 -3.16 2.13 11.87
N THR A 28 -4.10 2.81 12.51
CA THR A 28 -4.64 2.43 13.82
C THR A 28 -6.07 1.90 13.66
N ASN A 29 -6.43 0.85 14.39
CA ASN A 29 -7.83 0.46 14.55
C ASN A 29 -8.53 1.41 15.54
N LYS A 30 -9.34 2.34 15.03
CA LYS A 30 -10.19 3.25 15.81
C LYS A 30 -11.59 2.68 16.10
N GLY A 31 -11.83 1.41 15.78
CA GLY A 31 -13.06 0.72 16.14
C GLY A 31 -13.06 0.22 17.59
N ASP A 32 -14.17 -0.38 17.98
CA ASP A 32 -14.41 -1.04 19.27
C ASP A 32 -14.18 -2.56 19.23
N SER A 33 -13.96 -3.11 18.05
CA SER A 33 -13.81 -4.55 17.79
C SER A 33 -12.50 -4.86 17.04
N PRO A 34 -11.97 -6.10 17.12
CA PRO A 34 -10.81 -6.49 16.33
C PRO A 34 -11.02 -6.29 14.83
N LEU A 35 -10.04 -5.63 14.19
CA LEU A 35 -10.02 -5.37 12.76
C LEU A 35 -9.19 -6.43 12.06
N ILE A 36 -9.75 -7.03 11.00
CA ILE A 36 -9.07 -8.05 10.20
C ILE A 36 -9.00 -7.56 8.76
N ILE A 37 -7.79 -7.52 8.19
CA ILE A 37 -7.61 -7.26 6.77
C ILE A 37 -7.94 -8.55 6.00
N GLN A 38 -9.02 -8.52 5.24
CA GLN A 38 -9.45 -9.66 4.42
C GLN A 38 -8.66 -9.75 3.13
N ARG A 39 -8.41 -8.60 2.48
CA ARG A 39 -7.74 -8.55 1.18
C ARG A 39 -7.09 -7.19 0.93
N VAL A 40 -5.91 -7.20 0.33
CA VAL A 40 -5.29 -6.01 -0.25
C VAL A 40 -5.08 -6.25 -1.74
N ALA A 41 -5.74 -5.46 -2.58
CA ALA A 41 -5.76 -5.63 -4.03
C ALA A 41 -5.03 -4.48 -4.72
N ALA A 42 -3.96 -4.80 -5.43
CA ALA A 42 -3.26 -3.86 -6.30
C ALA A 42 -3.85 -3.89 -7.72
N SER A 43 -3.71 -2.77 -8.44
CA SER A 43 -4.23 -2.60 -9.81
C SER A 43 -3.44 -3.35 -10.90
N CYS A 44 -2.19 -3.75 -10.63
CA CYS A 44 -1.32 -4.46 -11.57
C CYS A 44 -0.46 -5.49 -10.83
N GLY A 45 0.03 -6.52 -11.54
CA GLY A 45 1.07 -7.43 -11.02
C GLY A 45 2.45 -6.77 -10.82
N CYS A 46 2.56 -5.47 -11.10
CA CYS A 46 3.77 -4.67 -10.85
C CYS A 46 3.84 -4.10 -9.43
N THR A 47 2.78 -4.27 -8.65
CA THR A 47 2.66 -3.79 -7.27
C THR A 47 2.27 -4.95 -6.38
N THR A 48 3.11 -5.25 -5.39
CA THR A 48 2.93 -6.38 -4.47
C THR A 48 2.65 -5.85 -3.06
N PRO A 49 1.43 -6.04 -2.53
CA PRO A 49 1.14 -5.71 -1.15
C PRO A 49 1.51 -6.86 -0.19
N SER A 50 1.94 -6.50 1.01
CA SER A 50 2.06 -7.36 2.19
C SER A 50 1.45 -6.60 3.37
N TYR A 51 0.82 -7.29 4.32
CA TYR A 51 0.05 -6.64 5.38
C TYR A 51 -0.04 -7.50 6.63
N THR A 52 -0.30 -6.85 7.78
CA THR A 52 -0.55 -7.53 9.06
C THR A 52 -1.69 -8.54 8.92
N ARG A 53 -1.43 -9.81 9.26
CA ARG A 53 -2.41 -10.90 9.15
C ARG A 53 -3.10 -11.22 10.47
N GLU A 54 -2.49 -10.89 11.61
CA GLU A 54 -3.18 -11.02 12.89
C GLU A 54 -4.32 -9.99 13.01
N PRO A 55 -5.37 -10.31 13.78
CA PRO A 55 -6.37 -9.32 14.17
C PRO A 55 -5.76 -8.12 14.90
N ILE A 56 -6.07 -6.91 14.44
CA ILE A 56 -5.61 -5.66 15.05
C ILE A 56 -6.66 -5.22 16.08
N LEU A 57 -6.32 -5.31 17.37
CA LEU A 57 -7.22 -4.93 18.46
C LEU A 57 -7.54 -3.42 18.46
N PRO A 58 -8.63 -2.99 19.11
CA PRO A 58 -8.94 -1.57 19.30
C PRO A 58 -7.75 -0.76 19.84
N GLY A 59 -7.47 0.38 19.20
CA GLY A 59 -6.36 1.28 19.54
C GLY A 59 -4.97 0.75 19.18
N LYS A 60 -4.86 -0.43 18.54
CA LYS A 60 -3.59 -0.98 18.07
C LYS A 60 -3.35 -0.67 16.60
N ASP A 61 -2.08 -0.74 16.24
CA ASP A 61 -1.60 -0.41 14.91
C ASP A 61 -1.39 -1.66 14.05
N GLY A 62 -1.54 -1.47 12.75
CA GLY A 62 -1.16 -2.44 11.73
C GLY A 62 -0.45 -1.74 10.58
N VAL A 63 0.14 -2.54 9.69
CA VAL A 63 0.94 -2.03 8.58
C VAL A 63 0.55 -2.70 7.27
N ILE A 64 0.54 -1.91 6.21
CA ILE A 64 0.46 -2.36 4.82
C ILE A 64 1.75 -1.92 4.12
N THR A 65 2.58 -2.89 3.76
CA THR A 65 3.77 -2.69 2.95
C THR A 65 3.43 -2.84 1.48
N VAL A 66 3.76 -1.86 0.66
CA VAL A 66 3.56 -1.89 -0.79
C VAL A 66 4.91 -1.81 -1.49
N GLN A 67 5.21 -2.82 -2.29
CA GLN A 67 6.38 -2.86 -3.17
C GLN A 67 5.96 -2.60 -4.61
N TYR A 68 6.70 -1.76 -5.34
CA TYR A 68 6.54 -1.52 -6.77
C TYR A 68 7.80 -1.96 -7.51
N SER A 69 7.64 -2.80 -8.53
CA SER A 69 8.73 -3.21 -9.40
C SER A 69 9.04 -2.13 -10.43
N THR A 70 10.30 -1.68 -10.49
CA THR A 70 10.76 -0.68 -11.46
C THR A 70 11.31 -1.31 -12.74
N VAL A 71 11.59 -2.62 -12.73
CA VAL A 71 12.18 -3.37 -13.87
C VAL A 71 11.31 -3.26 -15.11
N ARG A 72 11.91 -2.87 -16.25
CA ARG A 72 11.27 -2.70 -17.57
C ARG A 72 10.06 -1.77 -17.55
N ARG A 73 10.08 -0.77 -16.66
CA ARG A 73 8.96 0.16 -16.46
C ARG A 73 9.40 1.63 -16.36
N PRO A 74 10.15 2.17 -17.34
CA PRO A 74 10.43 3.61 -17.39
C PRO A 74 9.13 4.42 -17.56
N GLY A 75 9.14 5.65 -17.04
CA GLY A 75 8.03 6.60 -17.11
C GLY A 75 7.26 6.78 -15.80
N ALA A 76 6.26 7.67 -15.86
CA ALA A 76 5.43 7.99 -14.72
C ALA A 76 4.51 6.83 -14.33
N PHE A 77 4.32 6.63 -13.04
CA PHE A 77 3.36 5.68 -12.51
C PHE A 77 2.49 6.32 -11.42
N ASN A 78 1.24 5.89 -11.39
CA ASN A 78 0.28 6.17 -10.33
C ASN A 78 -0.53 4.89 -10.14
N LYS A 79 -0.41 4.24 -8.98
CA LYS A 79 -0.98 2.94 -8.69
C LYS A 79 -1.85 3.02 -7.45
N THR A 80 -3.05 2.47 -7.59
CA THR A 80 -4.02 2.35 -6.52
C THR A 80 -3.96 0.96 -5.90
N ILE A 81 -4.05 0.93 -4.57
CA ILE A 81 -4.14 -0.25 -3.73
C ILE A 81 -5.43 -0.15 -2.90
N ARG A 82 -6.32 -1.14 -3.01
CA ARG A 82 -7.58 -1.20 -2.27
C ARG A 82 -7.47 -2.18 -1.11
N VAL A 83 -7.86 -1.74 0.07
CA VAL A 83 -7.80 -2.51 1.32
C VAL A 83 -9.23 -2.81 1.76
N TYR A 84 -9.51 -4.10 1.92
CA TYR A 84 -10.79 -4.64 2.37
C TYR A 84 -10.59 -5.26 3.75
N SER A 85 -11.48 -4.92 4.68
CA SER A 85 -11.48 -5.47 6.03
C SER A 85 -12.82 -6.17 6.33
N ASN A 86 -12.97 -6.67 7.55
CA ASN A 86 -14.23 -7.16 8.10
C ASN A 86 -15.26 -6.05 8.39
N VAL A 87 -14.98 -4.79 8.05
CA VAL A 87 -15.94 -3.69 8.17
C VAL A 87 -16.74 -3.60 6.86
N PRO A 88 -18.07 -3.84 6.88
CA PRO A 88 -18.90 -3.84 5.68
C PRO A 88 -18.91 -2.47 5.00
N ASP A 89 -19.10 -2.49 3.67
CA ASP A 89 -19.24 -1.31 2.79
C ASP A 89 -18.11 -0.27 2.87
N THR A 90 -16.97 -0.65 3.47
CA THR A 90 -15.83 0.23 3.67
C THR A 90 -14.63 -0.30 2.90
N VAL A 91 -14.14 0.48 1.93
CA VAL A 91 -12.92 0.18 1.18
C VAL A 91 -11.95 1.33 1.34
N TYR A 92 -10.77 1.05 1.88
CA TYR A 92 -9.72 2.05 1.98
C TYR A 92 -8.87 2.05 0.72
N VAL A 93 -8.48 3.24 0.27
CA VAL A 93 -7.73 3.43 -0.97
C VAL A 93 -6.39 4.08 -0.64
N LEU A 94 -5.32 3.40 -1.03
CA LEU A 94 -3.95 3.88 -0.91
C LEU A 94 -3.37 4.11 -2.31
N THR A 95 -2.49 5.09 -2.44
CA THR A 95 -1.89 5.48 -3.71
C THR A 95 -0.37 5.52 -3.59
N ILE A 96 0.32 4.94 -4.56
CA ILE A 96 1.74 5.17 -4.78
C ILE A 96 1.96 5.82 -6.14
N LYS A 97 2.89 6.77 -6.21
CA LYS A 97 3.23 7.44 -7.47
C LYS A 97 4.72 7.75 -7.58
N GLY A 98 5.15 8.08 -8.79
CA GLY A 98 6.52 8.49 -9.07
C GLY A 98 6.83 8.43 -10.56
N ASN A 99 8.11 8.51 -10.90
CA ASN A 99 8.62 8.40 -12.26
C ASN A 99 9.88 7.55 -12.28
N VAL A 100 9.92 6.52 -13.14
CA VAL A 100 11.10 5.67 -13.31
C VAL A 100 11.94 6.18 -14.47
N THR A 101 13.23 6.44 -14.25
CA THR A 101 14.17 6.74 -15.33
C THR A 101 14.74 5.45 -15.92
N PRO A 102 14.89 5.35 -17.25
CA PRO A 102 15.47 4.17 -17.89
C PRO A 102 16.90 3.94 -17.42
N LYS A 103 17.37 2.69 -17.53
CA LYS A 103 18.80 2.37 -17.37
C LYS A 103 19.63 3.14 -18.40
N LYS A 104 20.85 3.52 -18.01
CA LYS A 104 21.84 4.05 -18.96
C LYS A 104 22.44 2.93 -19.78
#